data_AF-A0A416JQC6-F1
#
_entry.id   AF-A0A416JQC6-F1
#
_cell.length_a   1.000
_cell.length_b   1.000
_cell.length_c   1.000
_cell.angle_alpha   90.00
_cell.angle_beta   90.00
_cell.angle_gamma   90.00
#
_symmetry.space_group_name_H-M   'P 1'
#
loop_
_entity.id
_entity.type
_entity.pdbx_description
1 polymer ?
#
loop_
_entity_poly.entity_id
_entity_poly.type
_entity_poly.pdbx_seq_one_letter_code
_entity_poly.pdbx_strand_id
1 'polypeptide(L)' 'MKQETENRQQRPQMICLCATCANAFYNVPTIRIQRVDRYQLVKDTCTYCGVRNGYDYIITPRKSTRRHSGNEARL' A
#
# COMPACT_ATOMS: atom_id res chain seq x y z
N MET A 1 -18.97 -19.10 20.85
CA MET A 1 -18.15 -19.28 19.63
C MET A 1 -17.01 -18.28 19.70
N LYS A 2 -15.78 -18.75 19.49
CA LYS A 2 -14.55 -18.10 19.92
C LYS A 2 -14.17 -16.97 18.95
N GLN A 3 -13.89 -15.79 19.52
CA GLN A 3 -12.99 -14.71 19.09
C GLN A 3 -12.87 -14.44 17.58
N GLU A 4 -13.24 -13.24 17.11
CA GLU A 4 -12.35 -12.47 16.22
C GLU A 4 -12.76 -10.99 16.19
N THR A 5 -12.32 -10.22 17.19
CA THR A 5 -12.26 -8.76 17.09
C THR A 5 -11.12 -8.37 16.14
N GLU A 6 -11.19 -8.73 14.86
CA GLU A 6 -10.16 -8.37 13.88
C GLU A 6 -10.46 -7.01 13.24
N ASN A 7 -9.80 -5.98 13.78
CA ASN A 7 -9.13 -4.93 13.01
C ASN A 7 -9.68 -4.67 11.58
N ARG A 8 -10.84 -4.01 11.48
CA ARG A 8 -11.48 -3.60 10.21
C ARG A 8 -10.60 -2.69 9.33
N GLN A 9 -9.41 -2.28 9.76
CA GLN A 9 -8.72 -1.09 9.26
C GLN A 9 -7.55 -1.31 8.29
N GLN A 10 -7.17 -2.53 7.91
CA GLN A 10 -6.02 -2.71 6.99
C GLN A 10 -6.15 -3.89 6.03
N ARG A 11 -7.24 -3.96 5.24
CA ARG A 11 -7.30 -4.94 4.15
C ARG A 11 -6.29 -4.57 3.05
N PRO A 12 -5.53 -5.54 2.51
CA PRO A 12 -4.67 -5.32 1.36
C PRO A 12 -5.52 -4.96 0.14
N GLN A 13 -5.12 -3.92 -0.59
CA GLN A 13 -5.80 -3.42 -1.78
C GLN A 13 -4.98 -3.73 -3.03
N MET A 14 -5.63 -4.26 -4.07
CA MET A 14 -4.99 -4.52 -5.37
C MET A 14 -5.16 -3.32 -6.30
N ILE A 15 -4.11 -2.95 -7.03
CA ILE A 15 -4.12 -1.85 -8.01
C ILE A 15 -3.13 -2.11 -9.15
N CYS A 16 -3.51 -1.78 -10.38
CA CYS A 16 -2.59 -1.84 -11.53
C CYS A 16 -1.83 -0.52 -11.70
N LEU A 17 -0.50 -0.57 -11.61
CA LEU A 17 0.36 0.61 -11.70
C LEU A 17 1.46 0.44 -12.75
N CYS A 18 1.72 1.49 -13.53
CA CYS A 18 2.93 1.58 -14.36
C CYS A 18 4.16 1.87 -13.49
N ALA A 19 5.36 1.65 -14.02
CA ALA A 19 6.61 1.79 -13.27
C ALA A 19 6.76 3.18 -12.60
N THR A 20 6.42 4.26 -13.31
CA THR A 20 6.49 5.62 -12.76
C THR A 20 5.49 5.86 -11.64
N CYS A 21 4.24 5.40 -11.80
CA CYS A 21 3.25 5.53 -10.74
C CYS A 21 3.65 4.66 -9.53
N ALA A 22 4.05 3.41 -9.75
CA ALA A 22 4.52 2.52 -8.68
C ALA A 22 5.69 3.14 -7.89
N ASN A 23 6.62 3.83 -8.55
CA ASN A 23 7.72 4.56 -7.90
C ASN A 23 7.22 5.59 -6.87
N ALA A 24 6.12 6.30 -7.16
CA ALA A 24 5.53 7.23 -6.20
C ALA A 24 5.01 6.51 -4.95
N PHE A 25 4.41 5.33 -5.10
CA PHE A 25 3.90 4.53 -3.97
C PHE A 25 5.01 3.92 -3.12
N TYR A 26 6.16 3.56 -3.69
CA TYR A 26 7.32 3.10 -2.91
C TYR A 26 7.82 4.17 -1.92
N ASN A 27 7.64 5.45 -2.25
CA ASN A 27 8.06 6.57 -1.41
C ASN A 27 7.06 6.94 -0.31
N VAL A 28 5.88 6.29 -0.25
CA VAL A 28 4.86 6.58 0.77
C VAL A 28 5.16 5.77 2.04
N PRO A 29 5.57 6.41 3.16
CA PRO A 29 6.07 5.72 4.35
C PRO A 29 4.96 5.01 5.14
N THR A 30 3.70 5.31 4.87
CA THR A 30 2.54 4.73 5.54
C THR A 30 2.04 3.45 4.88
N ILE A 31 2.60 3.04 3.75
CA ILE A 31 2.16 1.85 3.00
C ILE A 31 3.34 0.94 2.63
N ARG A 32 3.01 -0.31 2.31
CA ARG A 32 3.88 -1.27 1.62
C ARG A 32 3.27 -1.57 0.27
N ILE A 33 4.10 -1.59 -0.76
CA ILE A 33 3.71 -1.93 -2.12
C ILE A 33 4.53 -3.15 -2.58
N GLN A 34 3.85 -4.13 -3.16
CA GLN A 34 4.46 -5.39 -3.63
C GLN A 34 3.79 -5.85 -4.92
N ARG A 35 4.57 -6.45 -5.84
CA ARG A 35 4.03 -7.13 -7.03
C ARG A 35 3.12 -8.28 -6.61
N VAL A 36 1.94 -8.38 -7.23
CA VAL A 36 1.07 -9.56 -7.09
C VAL A 36 1.76 -10.78 -7.69
N ASP A 37 2.17 -10.67 -8.95
CA ASP A 37 2.93 -11.68 -9.67
C ASP A 37 4.21 -11.05 -10.26
N ARG A 38 5.35 -11.68 -9.99
CA ARG A 38 6.66 -11.23 -10.50
C ARG A 38 6.92 -11.71 -11.93
N TYR A 39 6.20 -12.73 -12.38
CA TYR A 39 6.34 -13.36 -13.70
C TYR A 39 5.22 -12.98 -14.66
N GLN A 40 4.30 -12.11 -14.24
CA GLN A 40 3.26 -11.58 -15.11
C GLN A 40 3.89 -10.99 -16.38
N LEU A 41 3.52 -11.51 -17.55
CA LEU A 41 4.02 -11.03 -18.84
C LEU A 41 3.08 -10.00 -19.46
N VAL A 42 1.78 -10.19 -19.28
CA VAL A 42 0.73 -9.30 -19.79
C VAL A 42 0.60 -8.10 -18.89
N LYS A 43 0.68 -6.90 -19.47
CA LYS A 43 0.55 -5.63 -18.77
C LYS A 43 -0.82 -5.02 -19.07
N ASP A 44 -1.48 -4.54 -18.04
CA ASP A 44 -2.75 -3.81 -18.15
C ASP A 44 -2.55 -2.31 -18.06
N THR A 45 -3.56 -1.54 -18.47
CA THR A 45 -3.54 -0.08 -18.36
C THR A 45 -3.48 0.33 -16.89
N CYS A 46 -2.51 1.19 -16.55
CA CYS A 46 -2.36 1.74 -15.20
C CYS A 46 -3.64 2.47 -14.79
N THR A 47 -4.28 2.03 -13.70
CA THR A 47 -5.54 2.62 -13.23
C THR A 47 -5.33 4.01 -12.63
N TYR A 48 -4.10 4.37 -12.26
CA TYR A 48 -3.78 5.68 -11.69
C TYR A 48 -3.61 6.77 -12.76
N CYS A 49 -2.87 6.49 -13.84
CA CYS A 49 -2.60 7.49 -14.87
C CYS A 49 -3.38 7.30 -16.17
N GLY A 50 -3.97 6.12 -16.41
CA GLY A 50 -4.76 5.81 -17.62
C GLY A 50 -3.97 5.76 -18.93
N VAL A 51 -2.66 6.08 -18.93
CA VAL A 51 -1.88 6.26 -20.17
C VAL A 51 -0.87 5.13 -20.40
N ARG A 52 -0.22 4.64 -19.34
CA ARG A 52 0.89 3.67 -19.44
C ARG A 52 0.47 2.29 -18.99
N ASN A 53 1.05 1.26 -19.60
CA ASN A 53 0.83 -0.11 -19.15
C ASN A 53 1.69 -0.43 -17.92
N GLY A 54 1.13 -1.26 -17.06
CA GLY A 54 1.63 -1.58 -15.73
C GLY A 54 1.34 -3.01 -15.34
N TYR A 55 1.50 -3.31 -14.07
CA TYR A 55 1.08 -4.60 -13.55
C TYR A 55 0.46 -4.43 -12.18
N ASP A 56 -0.06 -5.53 -11.65
CA ASP A 56 -0.78 -5.49 -10.40
C ASP A 56 0.14 -5.47 -9.18
N TYR A 57 -0.26 -4.62 -8.24
CA TYR A 57 0.39 -4.43 -6.97
C TYR A 57 -0.60 -4.59 -5.84
N ILE A 58 -0.16 -5.21 -4.75
CA ILE A 58 -0.83 -5.17 -3.46
C ILE A 58 -0.26 -4.01 -2.66
N ILE A 59 -1.17 -3.15 -2.19
CA ILE A 59 -0.90 -2.08 -1.24
C ILE A 59 -1.43 -2.49 0.11
N THR A 60 -0.55 -2.53 1.10
CA THR A 60 -0.91 -2.82 2.49
C THR A 60 -0.56 -1.61 3.36
N PRO A 61 -1.52 -1.06 4.15
CA PRO A 61 -1.19 -0.03 5.12
C PRO A 61 -0.16 -0.55 6.14
N ARG A 62 0.85 0.25 6.46
CA ARG A 62 1.74 -0.05 7.59
C ARG A 62 0.97 0.27 8.86
N LYS A 63 1.03 -0.63 9.84
CA LYS A 63 0.64 -0.30 11.22
C LYS A 63 1.51 0.86 11.66
N SER A 64 0.94 2.06 11.76
CA SER A 64 1.61 3.14 12.47
C SER A 64 1.76 2.63 13.90
N THR A 65 2.98 2.29 14.29
CA THR A 65 3.28 2.26 15.71
C THR A 65 3.08 3.70 16.14
N ARG A 66 1.90 4.02 16.69
CA ARG A 66 1.74 5.27 17.42
C ARG A 66 2.69 5.15 18.60
N ARG A 67 3.98 5.47 18.40
CA ARG A 67 4.77 6.00 19.48
C ARG A 67 4.10 7.32 19.77
N HIS A 68 3.19 7.31 20.73
CA HIS A 68 2.77 8.52 21.40
C HIS A 68 4.07 9.06 22.02
N SER A 69 4.79 9.90 21.29
CA SER A 69 5.82 10.75 21.87
C SER A 69 5.07 11.84 22.64
N GLY A 70 4.47 11.44 23.76
CA GLY A 70 4.11 12.36 24.82
C GLY A 70 5.40 12.78 25.50
N ASN A 71 6.07 13.79 24.95
CA ASN A 71 6.96 14.61 25.73
C ASN A 71 6.26 15.96 25.91
N GLU A 72 5.75 16.13 27.11
CA GLU A 72 5.43 17.41 27.71
C GLU A 72 6.54 18.44 27.42
N ALA A 73 6.15 19.61 26.94
CA ALA A 73 6.89 20.84 27.14
C ALA A 73 5.88 21.88 27.63
N ARG A 74 5.50 21.73 28.91
CA ARG A 74 5.04 22.85 29.71
C ARG A 74 6.29 23.54 30.25
N LEU A 75 6.74 24.58 29.55
CA LEU A 75 7.51 25.70 30.10
C LEU A 75 7.00 26.98 29.42
#